data_AF-A0AAD6USG8-F1
#
_entry.id   AF-A0AAD6USG8-F1
#
_cell.length_a   1.000
_cell.length_b   1.000
_cell.length_c   1.000
_cell.angle_alpha   90.00
_cell.angle_beta   90.00
_cell.angle_gamma   90.00
#
_symmetry.space_group_name_H-M   'P 1'
#
loop_
_entity.id
_entity.type
_entity.pdbx_description
1 polymer ?
#
loop_
_entity_poly.entity_id
_entity_poly.type
_entity_poly.pdbx_seq_one_letter_code
_entity_poly.pdbx_strand_id
1 'polypeptide(L)'
;MNNLDGIDDTNPATFRPPPSPKPPKRARLENIPKRNHHRHAKRRDKRNTAPQTPRPATLRDCVSDGVAIHATLDAFTLPTTHGAYAAKAEDSRSKYGHKKRRTLSELIALGFRVVKWDGIEARPIVDAHDRVIAVLAGRPRDPTYVQAVSDVFNAMLLERKNAHFPGSLNKHRRGSFPALNAGLSYSKGQRVPSRLDGGEYALLLQRLLGDPNVNRMAVYASAAFALWAPKVHRYYQEHDDALHRKMPDLGRNFAKSVFSCAAFNFGPKVCTFKHRDILNVPFGWCAVTAMGEFDHRTGGHLVLWDLELVVEFPHAATILLPSATIAHSNIPVGVDEMRGSFTQYTPGGLIRYVDNGFRTEGELQEEDPAEYARLLALKATRWDMGISLLSTVEELLEAL
;
A
#
# COMPACT_ATOMS: atom_id res chain seq x y z
N MET A 1 -29.66 -72.31 29.45
CA MET A 1 -30.89 -72.68 30.16
C MET A 1 -31.47 -71.42 30.77
N ASN A 2 -32.65 -71.04 30.28
CA ASN A 2 -33.80 -70.40 30.94
C ASN A 2 -33.57 -69.19 31.88
N ASN A 3 -34.43 -68.16 31.95
CA ASN A 3 -35.52 -67.59 31.13
C ASN A 3 -36.17 -66.47 31.99
N LEU A 4 -36.78 -65.47 31.34
CA LEU A 4 -38.01 -64.74 31.74
C LEU A 4 -37.99 -63.56 32.76
N ASP A 5 -38.26 -62.36 32.24
CA ASP A 5 -39.49 -61.54 32.33
C ASP A 5 -40.20 -61.16 33.66
N GLY A 6 -40.66 -59.89 33.68
CA GLY A 6 -41.90 -59.39 34.36
C GLY A 6 -41.67 -58.39 35.53
N ILE A 7 -41.81 -57.06 35.35
CA ILE A 7 -43.02 -56.19 35.52
C ILE A 7 -43.64 -56.31 36.94
N ASP A 8 -43.66 -55.27 37.79
CA ASP A 8 -44.75 -54.27 37.83
C ASP A 8 -44.41 -53.00 38.66
N ASP A 9 -45.16 -51.95 38.34
CA ASP A 9 -45.21 -50.57 38.81
C ASP A 9 -45.25 -50.35 40.33
N THR A 10 -44.62 -49.26 40.78
CA THR A 10 -45.22 -48.32 41.74
C THR A 10 -44.39 -47.03 41.81
N ASN A 11 -44.99 -45.96 41.31
CA ASN A 11 -44.55 -44.58 41.48
C ASN A 11 -44.93 -44.08 42.88
N PRO A 12 -44.01 -43.45 43.63
CA PRO A 12 -44.44 -42.38 44.52
C PRO A 12 -43.64 -41.08 44.30
N ALA A 13 -44.40 -40.04 44.00
CA ALA A 13 -44.18 -38.64 44.34
C ALA A 13 -42.86 -37.98 43.90
N THR A 14 -42.94 -37.31 42.75
CA THR A 14 -41.99 -36.28 42.35
C THR A 14 -42.00 -35.11 43.33
N PHE A 15 -40.98 -35.04 44.19
CA PHE A 15 -40.64 -33.84 44.95
C PHE A 15 -40.27 -32.73 43.94
N ARG A 16 -41.12 -31.72 43.77
CA ARG A 16 -40.77 -30.50 43.04
C ARG A 16 -39.90 -29.62 43.95
N PRO A 17 -38.66 -29.27 43.57
CA PRO A 17 -37.89 -28.28 44.30
C PRO A 17 -38.57 -26.91 44.22
N PRO A 18 -38.47 -26.06 45.25
CA PRO A 18 -39.06 -24.73 45.25
C PRO A 18 -38.47 -23.88 44.11
N PRO A 19 -39.25 -22.96 43.51
CA PRO A 19 -38.77 -22.14 42.42
C PRO A 19 -37.56 -21.31 42.86
N SER A 20 -36.51 -21.32 42.04
CA SER A 20 -35.31 -20.50 42.23
C SER A 20 -35.68 -19.02 42.36
N PRO A 21 -35.01 -18.27 43.27
CA PRO A 21 -35.26 -16.85 43.40
C PRO A 21 -34.99 -16.16 42.07
N LYS A 22 -35.95 -15.34 41.63
CA LYS A 22 -35.85 -14.56 40.38
C LYS A 22 -34.56 -13.73 40.41
N PRO A 23 -33.80 -13.68 39.30
CA PRO A 23 -32.62 -12.84 39.24
C PRO A 23 -33.02 -11.38 39.52
N PRO A 24 -32.16 -10.59 40.19
CA PRO A 24 -32.45 -9.19 40.44
C PRO A 24 -32.73 -8.51 39.09
N LYS A 25 -33.83 -7.75 39.02
CA LYS A 25 -34.15 -6.93 37.85
C LYS A 25 -32.91 -6.12 37.52
N ARG A 26 -32.32 -6.35 36.33
CA ARG A 26 -31.27 -5.49 35.79
C ARG A 26 -31.71 -4.06 36.00
N ALA A 27 -30.90 -3.29 36.73
CA ALA A 27 -31.05 -1.85 36.78
C ALA A 27 -31.16 -1.37 35.32
N ARG A 28 -32.25 -0.68 35.02
CA ARG A 28 -32.48 -0.07 33.73
C ARG A 28 -31.31 0.88 33.55
N LEU A 29 -30.36 0.53 32.69
CA LEU A 29 -29.28 1.44 32.30
C LEU A 29 -29.96 2.74 31.90
N GLU A 30 -29.71 3.75 32.72
CA GLU A 30 -30.23 5.09 32.50
C GLU A 30 -29.88 5.52 31.09
N ASN A 31 -30.82 6.21 30.45
CA ASN A 31 -30.72 6.75 29.11
C ASN A 31 -29.33 7.37 28.86
N ILE A 32 -28.44 6.62 28.18
CA ILE A 32 -27.28 7.23 27.54
C ILE A 32 -27.86 8.21 26.52
N PRO A 33 -27.61 9.52 26.62
CA PRO A 33 -28.26 10.48 25.74
C PRO A 33 -27.93 10.13 24.28
N LYS A 34 -28.94 9.81 23.46
CA LYS A 34 -28.79 9.57 22.00
C LYS A 34 -27.98 10.68 21.29
N ARG A 35 -27.95 11.88 21.89
CA ARG A 35 -27.17 13.05 21.48
C ARG A 35 -25.65 12.83 21.54
N ASN A 36 -25.14 12.04 22.49
CA ASN A 36 -23.71 11.74 22.61
C ASN A 36 -23.24 10.70 21.60
N HIS A 37 -24.05 9.68 21.31
CA HIS A 37 -23.77 8.74 20.21
C HIS A 37 -23.80 9.44 18.86
N HIS A 38 -24.76 10.33 18.63
CA HIS A 38 -24.82 11.10 17.39
C HIS A 38 -23.65 12.08 17.26
N ARG A 39 -23.21 12.72 18.36
CA ARG A 39 -21.99 13.56 18.36
C ARG A 39 -20.72 12.75 18.14
N HIS A 40 -20.58 11.56 18.73
CA HIS A 40 -19.45 10.67 18.49
C HIS A 40 -19.44 10.12 17.07
N ALA A 41 -20.60 9.71 16.53
CA ALA A 41 -20.76 9.31 15.14
C ALA A 41 -20.41 10.47 14.20
N LYS A 42 -20.96 11.67 14.43
CA LYS A 42 -20.65 12.87 13.63
C LYS A 42 -19.19 13.30 13.73
N ARG A 43 -18.54 13.14 14.90
CA ARG A 43 -17.09 13.36 15.08
C ARG A 43 -16.26 12.28 14.37
N ARG A 44 -16.71 11.03 14.40
CA ARG A 44 -16.09 9.91 13.68
C ARG A 44 -16.22 10.10 12.17
N ASP A 45 -17.38 10.49 11.69
CA ASP A 45 -17.66 10.77 10.27
C ASP A 45 -16.87 12.00 9.80
N LYS A 46 -16.82 13.07 10.60
CA LYS A 46 -15.97 14.25 10.33
C LYS A 46 -14.48 13.89 10.33
N ARG A 47 -14.02 13.02 11.25
CA ARG A 47 -12.65 12.48 11.23
C ARG A 47 -12.43 11.48 10.10
N ASN A 48 -13.50 10.92 9.55
CA ASN A 48 -13.46 10.01 8.42
C ASN A 48 -13.34 10.71 7.08
N THR A 49 -13.85 11.93 6.98
CA THR A 49 -13.82 12.77 5.77
C THR A 49 -12.80 13.90 5.81
N ALA A 50 -12.18 14.18 6.96
CA ALA A 50 -11.17 15.23 7.07
C ALA A 50 -9.89 14.90 6.26
N PRO A 51 -9.27 15.90 5.61
CA PRO A 51 -7.96 15.74 4.97
C PRO A 51 -6.92 15.23 5.96
N GLN A 52 -6.03 14.36 5.49
CA GLN A 52 -4.89 13.92 6.28
C GLN A 52 -3.83 15.02 6.30
N THR A 53 -3.93 15.93 7.27
CA THR A 53 -2.85 16.88 7.55
C THR A 53 -1.97 16.28 8.65
N PRO A 54 -0.67 16.09 8.41
CA PRO A 54 0.26 15.68 9.45
C PRO A 54 0.26 16.67 10.61
N ARG A 55 0.44 16.17 11.84
CA ARG A 55 0.57 17.06 13.01
C ARG A 55 1.98 17.66 13.04
N PRO A 56 2.15 18.97 13.30
CA PRO A 56 3.47 19.61 13.36
C PRO A 56 4.45 18.94 14.35
N ALA A 57 3.95 18.42 15.48
CA ALA A 57 4.79 17.69 16.43
C ALA A 57 5.36 16.37 15.85
N THR A 58 4.57 15.65 15.03
CA THR A 58 5.02 14.42 14.37
C THR A 58 6.05 14.70 13.28
N LEU A 59 5.94 15.83 12.59
CA LEU A 59 6.93 16.29 11.61
C LEU A 59 8.28 16.57 12.28
N ARG A 60 8.32 17.32 13.40
CA ARG A 60 9.59 17.60 14.13
C ARG A 60 10.30 16.33 14.60
N ASP A 61 9.55 15.36 15.10
CA ASP A 61 10.13 14.11 15.61
C ASP A 61 10.70 13.23 14.50
N CYS A 62 10.13 13.30 13.28
CA CYS A 62 10.49 12.42 12.16
C CYS A 62 11.46 13.07 11.16
N VAL A 63 11.48 14.40 11.08
CA VAL A 63 12.27 15.17 10.11
C VAL A 63 13.43 15.80 10.87
N SER A 64 14.60 15.16 10.86
CA SER A 64 15.85 15.78 11.28
C SER A 64 16.96 15.37 10.30
N ASP A 65 17.79 16.33 9.89
CA ASP A 65 18.80 16.14 8.83
C ASP A 65 19.78 15.01 9.15
N GLY A 66 20.13 14.82 10.42
CA GLY A 66 21.05 13.77 10.87
C GLY A 66 20.57 12.33 10.61
N VAL A 67 19.33 12.14 10.19
CA VAL A 67 18.71 10.84 9.93
C VAL A 67 18.64 10.50 8.42
N ALA A 68 18.88 11.50 7.55
CA ALA A 68 18.77 11.36 6.11
C ALA A 68 19.81 10.40 5.51
N ILE A 69 19.37 9.65 4.50
CA ILE A 69 20.21 8.77 3.70
C ILE A 69 20.51 9.51 2.39
N HIS A 70 21.71 10.06 2.28
CA HIS A 70 22.14 10.74 1.05
C HIS A 70 22.48 9.72 -0.05
N ALA A 71 21.93 9.95 -1.23
CA ALA A 71 22.25 9.26 -2.48
C ALA A 71 22.90 10.23 -3.46
N THR A 72 23.75 9.72 -4.34
CA THR A 72 24.43 10.52 -5.38
C THR A 72 23.59 10.69 -6.65
N LEU A 73 22.44 10.03 -6.73
CA LEU A 73 21.51 10.12 -7.85
C LEU A 73 20.97 11.55 -7.96
N ASP A 74 20.91 12.09 -9.17
CA ASP A 74 20.05 13.24 -9.48
C ASP A 74 18.69 12.72 -9.99
N ALA A 75 17.61 13.01 -9.26
CA ALA A 75 16.26 12.58 -9.63
C ALA A 75 15.86 13.02 -11.05
N PHE A 76 16.36 14.14 -11.58
CA PHE A 76 16.03 14.57 -12.94
C PHE A 76 16.49 13.58 -14.00
N THR A 77 17.54 12.80 -13.73
CA THR A 77 18.08 11.81 -14.67
C THR A 77 17.24 10.53 -14.75
N LEU A 78 16.24 10.37 -13.89
CA LEU A 78 15.43 9.17 -13.83
C LEU A 78 14.58 8.95 -15.10
N PRO A 79 14.39 7.69 -15.53
CA PRO A 79 13.93 7.41 -16.87
C PRO A 79 12.39 7.48 -17.02
N THR A 80 11.90 8.51 -17.71
CA THR A 80 10.45 8.70 -17.98
C THR A 80 10.10 8.70 -19.47
N THR A 81 8.86 8.35 -19.81
CA THR A 81 8.34 8.54 -21.17
C THR A 81 8.02 10.01 -21.39
N HIS A 82 7.87 10.42 -22.66
CA HIS A 82 7.37 11.77 -22.97
C HIS A 82 6.02 12.02 -22.27
N GLY A 83 5.89 13.16 -21.58
CA GLY A 83 4.75 13.49 -20.74
C GLY A 83 4.73 12.85 -19.35
N ALA A 84 5.72 12.05 -18.97
CA ALA A 84 5.88 11.52 -17.61
C ALA A 84 4.59 10.96 -16.95
N TYR A 85 3.76 10.25 -17.73
CA TYR A 85 2.64 9.43 -17.21
C TYR A 85 3.04 7.96 -17.02
N ALA A 86 4.21 7.59 -17.52
CA ALA A 86 4.81 6.27 -17.41
C ALA A 86 6.34 6.43 -17.36
N ALA A 87 7.02 5.42 -16.83
CA ALA A 87 8.47 5.34 -16.87
C ALA A 87 8.94 4.52 -18.08
N LYS A 88 10.20 4.67 -18.45
CA LYS A 88 10.79 3.80 -19.49
C LYS A 88 11.10 2.43 -18.89
N ALA A 89 10.79 1.38 -19.64
CA ALA A 89 11.23 0.03 -19.31
C ALA A 89 12.77 -0.03 -19.34
N GLU A 90 13.36 -0.84 -18.46
CA GLU A 90 14.78 -1.18 -18.59
C GLU A 90 15.01 -2.04 -19.82
N ASP A 91 16.13 -1.79 -20.52
CA ASP A 91 16.62 -2.68 -21.57
C ASP A 91 16.96 -4.06 -20.96
N SER A 92 16.61 -5.11 -21.69
CA SER A 92 17.03 -6.51 -21.54
C SER A 92 18.53 -6.73 -21.26
N ARG A 93 19.41 -5.77 -21.57
CA ARG A 93 20.86 -5.79 -21.29
C ARG A 93 21.27 -5.02 -20.03
N SER A 94 20.35 -4.72 -19.11
CA SER A 94 20.63 -3.86 -17.95
C SER A 94 21.82 -4.33 -17.10
N LYS A 95 22.57 -3.37 -16.52
CA LYS A 95 23.82 -3.53 -15.73
C LYS A 95 23.82 -4.70 -14.73
N TYR A 96 22.65 -5.06 -14.20
CA TYR A 96 22.52 -6.06 -13.13
C TYR A 96 21.78 -7.35 -13.55
N GLY A 97 21.42 -7.47 -14.83
CA GLY A 97 20.70 -8.60 -15.40
C GLY A 97 19.20 -8.62 -15.05
N HIS A 98 18.46 -9.44 -15.79
CA HIS A 98 17.02 -9.63 -15.60
C HIS A 98 16.72 -10.95 -14.87
N LYS A 99 15.62 -10.97 -14.11
CA LYS A 99 15.09 -12.19 -13.47
C LYS A 99 16.08 -12.99 -12.60
N LYS A 100 17.14 -12.35 -12.10
CA LYS A 100 18.08 -12.95 -11.14
C LYS A 100 17.67 -12.59 -9.72
N ARG A 101 17.61 -13.59 -8.84
CA ARG A 101 17.55 -13.37 -7.38
C ARG A 101 18.97 -13.18 -6.88
N ARG A 102 19.17 -12.17 -6.04
CA ARG A 102 20.49 -11.89 -5.44
C ARG A 102 20.49 -12.21 -3.96
N THR A 103 21.67 -12.55 -3.43
CA THR A 103 21.92 -12.60 -1.98
C THR A 103 22.45 -11.25 -1.48
N LEU A 104 22.43 -11.05 -0.16
CA LEU A 104 23.04 -9.87 0.46
C LEU A 104 24.54 -9.78 0.13
N SER A 105 25.28 -10.89 0.25
CA SER A 105 26.72 -10.92 -0.03
C SER A 105 27.05 -10.57 -1.48
N GLU A 106 26.24 -11.02 -2.45
CA GLU A 106 26.40 -10.62 -3.86
C GLU A 106 26.21 -9.11 -4.06
N LEU A 107 25.25 -8.49 -3.37
CA LEU A 107 25.00 -7.05 -3.49
C LEU A 107 26.12 -6.23 -2.85
N ILE A 108 26.62 -6.66 -1.68
CA ILE A 108 27.79 -6.03 -1.03
C ILE A 108 29.01 -6.12 -1.95
N ALA A 109 29.25 -7.28 -2.57
CA ALA A 109 30.34 -7.46 -3.54
C ALA A 109 30.20 -6.58 -4.79
N LEU A 110 28.97 -6.16 -5.13
CA LEU A 110 28.69 -5.19 -6.19
C LEU A 110 28.82 -3.73 -5.73
N GLY A 111 29.20 -3.48 -4.48
CA GLY A 111 29.37 -2.13 -3.93
C GLY A 111 28.11 -1.51 -3.33
N PHE A 112 27.02 -2.27 -3.19
CA PHE A 112 25.79 -1.73 -2.60
C PHE A 112 26.00 -1.41 -1.12
N ARG A 113 25.55 -0.24 -0.70
CA ARG A 113 25.58 0.16 0.70
C ARG A 113 24.44 -0.49 1.47
N VAL A 114 24.78 -1.19 2.55
CA VAL A 114 23.79 -1.73 3.48
C VAL A 114 23.25 -0.63 4.39
N VAL A 115 21.93 -0.44 4.37
CA VAL A 115 21.21 0.44 5.29
C VAL A 115 20.58 -0.43 6.37
N LYS A 116 21.17 -0.39 7.57
CA LYS A 116 20.59 -1.01 8.76
C LYS A 116 19.39 -0.21 9.23
N TRP A 117 18.25 -0.87 9.43
CA TRP A 117 17.02 -0.20 9.78
C TRP A 117 16.07 -1.12 10.55
N ASP A 118 15.62 -0.66 11.71
CA ASP A 118 14.72 -1.39 12.60
C ASP A 118 13.24 -1.28 12.21
N GLY A 119 12.93 -0.48 11.19
CA GLY A 119 11.57 -0.29 10.69
C GLY A 119 10.68 0.57 11.58
N ILE A 120 11.23 1.25 12.58
CA ILE A 120 10.46 2.06 13.53
C ILE A 120 10.51 3.52 13.10
N GLU A 121 11.71 4.11 13.15
CA GLU A 121 11.90 5.53 12.88
C GLU A 121 11.99 5.79 11.38
N ALA A 122 11.41 6.91 10.95
CA ALA A 122 11.42 7.29 9.56
C ALA A 122 12.83 7.75 9.12
N ARG A 123 13.26 7.37 7.92
CA ARG A 123 14.53 7.83 7.33
C ARG A 123 14.32 8.30 5.90
N PRO A 124 14.38 9.61 5.62
CA PRO A 124 14.28 10.10 4.26
C PRO A 124 15.50 9.68 3.46
N ILE A 125 15.29 9.39 2.18
CA ILE A 125 16.34 9.20 1.21
C ILE A 125 16.35 10.43 0.32
N VAL A 126 17.46 11.15 0.32
CA VAL A 126 17.61 12.39 -0.42
C VAL A 126 18.56 12.19 -1.59
N ASP A 127 18.32 12.94 -2.66
CA ASP A 127 19.11 12.91 -3.87
C ASP A 127 20.25 13.94 -3.85
N ALA A 128 20.98 14.11 -4.96
CA ALA A 128 22.12 15.01 -5.06
C ALA A 128 21.78 16.51 -4.86
N HIS A 129 20.48 16.85 -4.78
CA HIS A 129 19.96 18.21 -4.57
C HIS A 129 19.11 18.31 -3.30
N ASP A 130 19.31 17.40 -2.34
CA ASP A 130 18.61 17.33 -1.06
C ASP A 130 17.08 17.20 -1.15
N ARG A 131 16.57 16.77 -2.32
CA ARG A 131 15.15 16.45 -2.50
C ARG A 131 14.86 15.09 -1.90
N VAL A 132 13.83 14.99 -1.09
CA VAL A 132 13.33 13.71 -0.58
C VAL A 132 12.71 12.95 -1.76
N ILE A 133 13.41 11.90 -2.20
CA ILE A 133 12.97 11.08 -3.34
C ILE A 133 12.29 9.79 -2.91
N ALA A 134 12.53 9.33 -1.69
CA ALA A 134 11.89 8.17 -1.08
C ALA A 134 11.99 8.29 0.44
N VAL A 135 11.22 7.49 1.18
CA VAL A 135 11.33 7.45 2.64
C VAL A 135 11.10 6.04 3.17
N LEU A 136 12.04 5.59 4.01
CA LEU A 136 11.83 4.46 4.89
C LEU A 136 10.88 4.92 6.00
N ALA A 137 9.57 4.87 5.75
CA ALA A 137 8.56 5.51 6.60
C ALA A 137 8.31 4.81 7.94
N GLY A 138 8.79 3.58 8.10
CA GLY A 138 8.71 2.84 9.35
C GLY A 138 7.30 2.39 9.64
N ARG A 139 6.87 2.55 10.89
CA ARG A 139 5.55 2.15 11.36
C ARG A 139 5.05 3.12 12.42
N PRO A 140 3.72 3.25 12.64
CA PRO A 140 3.22 4.10 13.71
C PRO A 140 3.70 3.57 15.07
N ARG A 141 3.98 4.47 16.01
CA ARG A 141 4.31 4.16 17.42
C ARG A 141 3.06 3.72 18.21
N ASP A 142 2.37 2.72 17.68
CA ASP A 142 1.21 2.09 18.30
C ASP A 142 1.55 0.60 18.52
N PRO A 143 1.57 0.12 19.77
CA PRO A 143 2.00 -1.24 20.09
C PRO A 143 1.13 -2.31 19.43
N THR A 144 -0.12 -1.98 19.06
CA THR A 144 -1.04 -2.93 18.41
C THR A 144 -0.84 -3.02 16.89
N TYR A 145 -0.04 -2.14 16.28
CA TYR A 145 0.11 -2.09 14.82
C TYR A 145 0.85 -3.31 14.27
N VAL A 146 1.91 -3.75 14.97
CA VAL A 146 2.69 -4.93 14.58
C VAL A 146 1.80 -6.16 14.53
N GLN A 147 1.01 -6.38 15.59
CA GLN A 147 0.06 -7.48 15.62
C GLN A 147 -0.98 -7.38 14.50
N ALA A 148 -1.51 -6.18 14.22
CA ALA A 148 -2.45 -5.98 13.12
C ALA A 148 -1.85 -6.39 11.76
N VAL A 149 -0.57 -6.11 11.50
CA VAL A 149 0.11 -6.56 10.26
C VAL A 149 0.31 -8.08 10.24
N SER A 150 0.63 -8.71 11.38
CA SER A 150 0.67 -10.17 11.52
C SER A 150 -0.70 -10.80 11.24
N ASP A 151 -1.79 -10.22 11.75
CA ASP A 151 -3.14 -10.72 11.53
C ASP A 151 -3.52 -10.66 10.05
N VAL A 152 -3.16 -9.57 9.36
CA VAL A 152 -3.35 -9.45 7.90
C VAL A 152 -2.54 -10.49 7.15
N PHE A 153 -1.28 -10.72 7.54
CA PHE A 153 -0.44 -11.73 6.89
C PHE A 153 -1.03 -13.14 7.05
N ASN A 154 -1.50 -13.47 8.26
CA ASN A 154 -2.17 -14.75 8.54
C ASN A 154 -3.47 -14.90 7.76
N ALA A 155 -4.28 -13.84 7.66
CA ALA A 155 -5.46 -13.82 6.81
C ALA A 155 -5.11 -14.07 5.34
N MET A 156 -4.06 -13.44 4.82
CA MET A 156 -3.58 -13.69 3.45
C MET A 156 -3.11 -15.13 3.24
N LEU A 157 -2.40 -15.74 4.21
CA LEU A 157 -2.00 -17.15 4.14
C LEU A 157 -3.20 -18.09 4.14
N LEU A 158 -4.21 -17.81 4.96
CA LEU A 158 -5.45 -18.57 4.99
C LEU A 158 -6.22 -18.47 3.67
N GLU A 159 -6.38 -17.25 3.15
CA GLU A 159 -7.02 -17.01 1.86
C GLU A 159 -6.28 -17.72 0.72
N ARG A 160 -4.94 -17.68 0.71
CA ARG A 160 -4.13 -18.43 -0.25
C ARG A 160 -4.39 -19.94 -0.17
N LYS A 161 -4.46 -20.51 1.03
CA LYS A 161 -4.73 -21.93 1.24
C LYS A 161 -6.11 -22.32 0.68
N ASN A 162 -7.09 -21.44 0.82
CA ASN A 162 -8.46 -21.69 0.38
C ASN A 162 -8.66 -21.46 -1.13
N ALA A 163 -7.96 -20.47 -1.71
CA ALA A 163 -8.16 -20.03 -3.08
C ALA A 163 -7.52 -20.93 -4.15
N HIS A 164 -6.69 -21.91 -3.78
CA HIS A 164 -6.04 -22.86 -4.69
C HIS A 164 -5.45 -22.20 -5.96
N PHE A 165 -4.67 -21.13 -5.80
CA PHE A 165 -4.20 -20.32 -6.93
C PHE A 165 -3.51 -21.15 -8.02
N PRO A 166 -3.92 -21.00 -9.30
CA PRO A 166 -3.29 -21.71 -10.40
C PRO A 166 -1.84 -21.30 -10.60
N GLY A 167 -1.06 -22.19 -11.22
CA GLY A 167 0.36 -21.93 -11.55
C GLY A 167 0.59 -20.67 -12.40
N SER A 168 -0.40 -20.26 -13.20
CA SER A 168 -0.38 -19.04 -14.01
C SER A 168 -0.34 -17.76 -13.16
N LEU A 169 -1.05 -17.73 -12.03
CA LEU A 169 -0.98 -16.61 -11.08
C LEU A 169 0.35 -16.53 -10.35
N ASN A 170 1.03 -17.67 -10.22
CA ASN A 170 2.31 -17.77 -9.52
C ASN A 170 3.51 -17.31 -10.36
N LYS A 171 3.40 -17.08 -11.67
CA LYS A 171 4.54 -16.70 -12.53
C LYS A 171 4.23 -15.42 -13.29
N HIS A 172 4.90 -14.33 -12.92
CA HIS A 172 4.73 -13.04 -13.58
C HIS A 172 6.06 -12.30 -13.72
N ARG A 173 6.05 -11.16 -14.42
CA ARG A 173 7.25 -10.37 -14.73
C ARG A 173 8.11 -10.01 -13.51
N ARG A 174 7.48 -9.87 -12.34
CA ARG A 174 8.12 -9.42 -11.10
C ARG A 174 8.62 -10.56 -10.23
N GLY A 175 8.25 -11.82 -10.48
CA GLY A 175 8.61 -12.91 -9.57
C GLY A 175 7.75 -14.15 -9.72
N SER A 176 7.95 -15.07 -8.78
CA SER A 176 7.23 -16.34 -8.73
C SER A 176 6.39 -16.45 -7.44
N PHE A 177 5.28 -15.73 -7.36
CA PHE A 177 4.31 -15.75 -6.26
C PHE A 177 2.94 -15.28 -6.77
N PRO A 178 1.81 -15.61 -6.10
CA PRO A 178 0.51 -15.06 -6.44
C PRO A 178 0.40 -13.61 -5.97
N ALA A 179 -0.09 -12.75 -6.86
CA ALA A 179 -0.37 -11.36 -6.57
C ALA A 179 -1.77 -11.00 -7.08
N LEU A 180 -2.63 -10.49 -6.19
CA LEU A 180 -3.94 -9.97 -6.56
C LEU A 180 -3.93 -8.45 -6.45
N ASN A 181 -4.48 -7.79 -7.46
CA ASN A 181 -4.55 -6.32 -7.52
C ASN A 181 -6.02 -5.90 -7.40
N ALA A 182 -6.27 -4.79 -6.71
CA ALA A 182 -7.58 -4.18 -6.58
C ALA A 182 -7.49 -2.67 -6.78
N GLY A 183 -8.57 -2.07 -7.28
CA GLY A 183 -8.65 -0.63 -7.52
C GLY A 183 -8.88 -0.30 -8.97
N LEU A 184 -8.42 0.86 -9.41
CA LEU A 184 -8.76 1.40 -10.72
C LEU A 184 -7.72 1.08 -11.79
N SER A 185 -8.17 0.92 -13.03
CA SER A 185 -7.32 0.72 -14.19
C SER A 185 -7.73 1.64 -15.32
N TYR A 186 -6.74 2.19 -16.00
CA TYR A 186 -6.92 2.90 -17.27
C TYR A 186 -5.69 2.66 -18.14
N SER A 187 -5.77 1.61 -18.96
CA SER A 187 -4.70 1.16 -19.84
C SER A 187 -5.26 0.26 -20.96
N LYS A 188 -4.39 -0.26 -21.84
CA LYS A 188 -4.74 -1.29 -22.84
C LYS A 188 -5.92 -0.94 -23.77
N GLY A 189 -6.05 0.34 -24.16
CA GLY A 189 -7.09 0.78 -25.08
C GLY A 189 -8.48 0.97 -24.46
N GLN A 190 -8.59 0.94 -23.12
CA GLN A 190 -9.82 1.34 -22.44
C GLN A 190 -10.21 2.79 -22.82
N ARG A 191 -11.50 3.01 -23.14
CA ARG A 191 -12.04 4.36 -23.37
C ARG A 191 -12.27 5.11 -22.07
N VAL A 192 -12.71 4.41 -21.03
CA VAL A 192 -12.97 4.96 -19.70
C VAL A 192 -12.28 4.11 -18.61
N PRO A 193 -11.88 4.72 -17.48
CA PRO A 193 -11.38 3.98 -16.33
C PRO A 193 -12.41 2.96 -15.80
N SER A 194 -11.92 1.84 -15.31
CA SER A 194 -12.76 0.82 -14.66
C SER A 194 -12.06 0.20 -13.46
N ARG A 195 -12.84 -0.37 -12.55
CA ARG A 195 -12.30 -1.20 -11.47
C ARG A 195 -11.69 -2.48 -12.06
N LEU A 196 -10.57 -2.92 -11.52
CA LEU A 196 -9.95 -4.19 -11.84
C LEU A 196 -10.91 -5.32 -11.49
N ASP A 197 -11.14 -6.21 -12.47
CA ASP A 197 -11.95 -7.39 -12.26
C ASP A 197 -11.17 -8.42 -11.43
N GLY A 198 -11.69 -8.74 -10.26
CA GLY A 198 -11.14 -9.77 -9.38
C GLY A 198 -11.47 -11.19 -9.83
N GLY A 199 -12.36 -11.35 -10.81
CA GLY A 199 -12.84 -12.63 -11.31
C GLY A 199 -13.34 -13.52 -10.16
N GLU A 200 -12.90 -14.78 -10.17
CA GLU A 200 -13.20 -15.75 -9.11
C GLU A 200 -12.69 -15.35 -7.71
N TYR A 201 -11.75 -14.40 -7.62
CA TYR A 201 -11.17 -13.92 -6.36
C TYR A 201 -11.81 -12.61 -5.86
N ALA A 202 -12.89 -12.13 -6.48
CA ALA A 202 -13.55 -10.88 -6.11
C ALA A 202 -13.99 -10.85 -4.63
N LEU A 203 -14.60 -11.94 -4.14
CA LEU A 203 -15.03 -12.04 -2.73
C LEU A 203 -13.85 -12.05 -1.75
N LEU A 204 -12.74 -12.70 -2.11
CA LEU A 204 -11.50 -12.68 -1.33
C LEU A 204 -10.94 -11.26 -1.24
N LEU A 205 -10.85 -10.58 -2.38
CA LEU A 205 -10.40 -9.18 -2.42
C LEU A 205 -11.32 -8.26 -1.61
N GLN A 206 -12.64 -8.47 -1.67
CA GLN A 206 -13.59 -7.71 -0.88
C GLN A 206 -13.36 -7.89 0.63
N ARG A 207 -13.10 -9.13 1.09
CA ARG A 207 -12.78 -9.40 2.50
C ARG A 207 -11.49 -8.70 2.93
N LEU A 208 -10.42 -8.80 2.14
CA LEU A 208 -9.15 -8.13 2.45
C LEU A 208 -9.25 -6.60 2.44
N LEU A 209 -9.98 -6.02 1.47
CA LEU A 209 -10.21 -4.57 1.42
C LEU A 209 -11.10 -4.07 2.58
N GLY A 210 -12.03 -4.91 3.04
CA GLY A 210 -12.90 -4.65 4.18
C GLY A 210 -12.25 -4.88 5.54
N ASP A 211 -11.06 -5.48 5.59
CA ASP A 211 -10.35 -5.76 6.83
C ASP A 211 -9.89 -4.44 7.51
N PRO A 212 -10.29 -4.19 8.78
CA PRO A 212 -9.88 -3.00 9.52
C PRO A 212 -8.36 -2.84 9.65
N ASN A 213 -7.60 -3.94 9.73
CA ASN A 213 -6.15 -3.93 9.84
C ASN A 213 -5.49 -3.56 8.50
N VAL A 214 -6.03 -4.04 7.37
CA VAL A 214 -5.59 -3.59 6.03
C VAL A 214 -5.89 -2.10 5.86
N ASN A 215 -7.07 -1.64 6.27
CA ASN A 215 -7.43 -0.22 6.23
C ASN A 215 -6.43 0.62 7.04
N ARG A 216 -6.05 0.15 8.24
CA ARG A 216 -5.06 0.81 9.09
C ARG A 216 -3.69 0.92 8.42
N MET A 217 -3.23 -0.14 7.75
CA MET A 217 -1.99 -0.11 6.95
C MET A 217 -2.10 0.90 5.81
N ALA A 218 -3.22 0.88 5.09
CA ALA A 218 -3.46 1.76 3.96
C ALA A 218 -3.44 3.25 4.36
N VAL A 219 -4.10 3.56 5.47
CA VAL A 219 -4.17 4.91 6.07
C VAL A 219 -2.81 5.38 6.53
N TYR A 220 -2.01 4.53 7.19
CA TYR A 220 -0.67 4.89 7.62
C TYR A 220 0.21 5.29 6.43
N ALA A 221 0.23 4.47 5.38
CA ALA A 221 1.00 4.75 4.18
C ALA A 221 0.57 6.06 3.48
N SER A 222 -0.73 6.35 3.42
CA SER A 222 -1.22 7.63 2.89
C SER A 222 -0.78 8.81 3.75
N ALA A 223 -0.83 8.67 5.08
CA ALA A 223 -0.43 9.73 6.01
C ALA A 223 1.08 10.00 5.94
N ALA A 224 1.89 8.94 5.85
CA ALA A 224 3.33 9.06 5.64
C ALA A 224 3.66 9.71 4.29
N PHE A 225 2.87 9.45 3.24
CA PHE A 225 3.03 10.14 1.95
C PHE A 225 2.70 11.63 2.08
N ALA A 226 1.59 11.99 2.74
CA ALA A 226 1.23 13.39 3.00
C ALA A 226 2.30 14.14 3.81
N LEU A 227 2.98 13.43 4.71
CA LEU A 227 4.06 13.96 5.54
C LEU A 227 5.31 14.27 4.73
N TRP A 228 5.79 13.32 3.94
CA TRP A 228 7.12 13.37 3.34
C TRP A 228 7.16 13.91 1.91
N ALA A 229 6.02 13.96 1.22
CA ALA A 229 5.89 14.59 -0.09
C ALA A 229 4.52 15.28 -0.22
N PRO A 230 4.24 16.33 0.58
CA PRO A 230 2.93 16.95 0.67
C PRO A 230 2.41 17.50 -0.67
N LYS A 231 3.28 18.05 -1.51
CA LYS A 231 2.90 18.59 -2.83
C LYS A 231 2.48 17.46 -3.78
N VAL A 232 3.22 16.34 -3.82
CA VAL A 232 2.89 15.14 -4.61
C VAL A 232 1.64 14.44 -4.08
N HIS A 233 1.48 14.33 -2.76
CA HIS A 233 0.28 13.77 -2.15
C HIS A 233 -0.96 14.58 -2.52
N ARG A 234 -0.87 15.92 -2.47
CA ARG A 234 -1.96 16.82 -2.91
C ARG A 234 -2.28 16.61 -4.39
N TYR A 235 -1.25 16.51 -5.23
CA TYR A 235 -1.42 16.19 -6.65
C TYR A 235 -2.24 14.90 -6.83
N TYR A 236 -1.91 13.82 -6.10
CA TYR A 236 -2.70 12.58 -6.14
C TYR A 236 -4.15 12.80 -5.69
N GLN A 237 -4.34 13.48 -4.55
CA GLN A 237 -5.66 13.72 -3.96
C GLN A 237 -6.57 14.51 -4.92
N GLU A 238 -6.07 15.57 -5.53
CA GLU A 238 -6.85 16.41 -6.46
C GLU A 238 -7.32 15.61 -7.68
N HIS A 239 -6.45 14.78 -8.27
CA HIS A 239 -6.80 13.96 -9.42
C HIS A 239 -7.78 12.85 -9.06
N ASP A 240 -7.56 12.20 -7.92
CA ASP A 240 -8.44 11.13 -7.44
C ASP A 240 -9.82 11.68 -7.03
N ASP A 241 -9.89 12.85 -6.41
CA ASP A 241 -11.14 13.55 -6.09
C ASP A 241 -11.89 13.97 -7.36
N ALA A 242 -11.18 14.51 -8.36
CA ALA A 242 -11.77 14.86 -9.65
C ALA A 242 -12.35 13.62 -10.37
N LEU A 243 -11.61 12.51 -10.37
CA LEU A 243 -12.05 11.25 -10.94
C LEU A 243 -13.32 10.74 -10.28
N HIS A 244 -13.36 10.67 -8.94
CA HIS A 244 -14.53 10.20 -8.21
C HIS A 244 -15.72 11.16 -8.27
N ARG A 245 -15.50 12.46 -8.47
CA ARG A 245 -16.60 13.42 -8.72
C ARG A 245 -17.24 13.17 -10.08
N LYS A 246 -16.44 12.86 -11.10
CA LYS A 246 -16.92 12.56 -12.46
C LYS A 246 -17.52 11.14 -12.55
N MET A 247 -16.95 10.19 -11.81
CA MET A 247 -17.26 8.75 -11.91
C MET A 247 -17.44 8.15 -10.50
N PRO A 248 -18.53 8.52 -9.78
CA PRO A 248 -18.73 8.11 -8.39
C PRO A 248 -18.84 6.60 -8.20
N ASP A 249 -19.32 5.87 -9.21
CA ASP A 249 -19.54 4.42 -9.17
C ASP A 249 -18.24 3.60 -9.12
N LEU A 250 -17.09 4.20 -9.46
CA LEU A 250 -15.80 3.51 -9.39
C LEU A 250 -15.44 3.11 -7.96
N GLY A 251 -15.83 3.93 -6.98
CA GLY A 251 -15.54 3.76 -5.56
C GLY A 251 -14.04 3.80 -5.22
N ARG A 252 -13.72 4.05 -3.95
CA ARG A 252 -12.34 4.00 -3.43
C ARG A 252 -12.04 2.64 -2.81
N ASN A 253 -10.79 2.19 -2.86
CA ASN A 253 -10.35 1.01 -2.10
C ASN A 253 -10.41 1.29 -0.59
N PHE A 254 -9.90 2.44 -0.18
CA PHE A 254 -9.91 2.88 1.21
C PHE A 254 -10.28 4.36 1.27
N ALA A 255 -11.24 4.72 2.12
CA ALA A 255 -11.75 6.10 2.21
C ALA A 255 -10.68 7.14 2.57
N LYS A 256 -9.59 6.71 3.21
CA LYS A 256 -8.52 7.55 3.76
C LYS A 256 -7.15 7.23 3.13
N SER A 257 -7.16 6.82 1.87
CA SER A 257 -5.94 6.61 1.09
C SER A 257 -6.04 7.37 -0.22
N VAL A 258 -4.97 8.06 -0.61
CA VAL A 258 -4.86 8.73 -1.92
C VAL A 258 -4.50 7.79 -3.06
N PHE A 259 -4.17 6.54 -2.76
CA PHE A 259 -3.80 5.57 -3.78
C PHE A 259 -5.04 4.95 -4.43
N SER A 260 -5.07 4.93 -5.76
CA SER A 260 -6.19 4.38 -6.53
C SER A 260 -6.19 2.85 -6.58
N CYS A 261 -5.05 2.21 -6.26
CA CYS A 261 -4.84 0.78 -6.36
C CYS A 261 -4.11 0.21 -5.14
N ALA A 262 -4.30 -1.09 -4.92
CA ALA A 262 -3.54 -1.88 -3.98
C ALA A 262 -3.17 -3.23 -4.60
N ALA A 263 -2.04 -3.82 -4.17
CA ALA A 263 -1.72 -5.23 -4.46
C ALA A 263 -1.41 -6.00 -3.18
N PHE A 264 -1.96 -7.20 -3.13
CA PHE A 264 -1.71 -8.22 -2.11
C PHE A 264 -0.76 -9.24 -2.71
N ASN A 265 0.51 -9.24 -2.26
CA ASN A 265 1.51 -10.20 -2.69
C ASN A 265 1.54 -11.34 -1.66
N PHE A 266 1.00 -12.49 -2.05
CA PHE A 266 0.75 -13.60 -1.13
C PHE A 266 2.03 -14.38 -0.84
N GLY A 267 2.37 -14.49 0.45
CA GLY A 267 3.45 -15.34 0.98
C GLY A 267 3.22 -16.84 0.70
N PRO A 268 4.15 -17.73 1.08
CA PRO A 268 5.13 -17.50 2.14
C PRO A 268 6.49 -16.97 1.67
N LYS A 269 6.82 -16.96 0.38
CA LYS A 269 8.18 -16.62 -0.10
C LYS A 269 8.15 -15.52 -1.16
N VAL A 270 7.49 -14.39 -0.89
CA VAL A 270 7.46 -13.27 -1.84
C VAL A 270 8.88 -12.73 -2.04
N CYS A 271 9.46 -13.04 -3.19
CA CYS A 271 10.74 -12.54 -3.67
C CYS A 271 10.58 -12.08 -5.11
N THR A 272 10.88 -10.80 -5.31
CA THR A 272 10.77 -10.13 -6.59
C THR A 272 12.10 -10.15 -7.33
N PHE A 273 12.03 -10.23 -8.64
CA PHE A 273 13.13 -9.88 -9.53
C PHE A 273 13.26 -8.36 -9.60
N LYS A 274 14.44 -7.86 -10.00
CA LYS A 274 14.62 -6.44 -10.35
C LYS A 274 13.57 -6.01 -11.36
N HIS A 275 12.82 -4.96 -11.05
CA HIS A 275 11.82 -4.39 -11.94
C HIS A 275 11.53 -2.92 -11.65
N ARG A 276 10.83 -2.29 -12.59
CA ARG A 276 10.15 -1.01 -12.44
C ARG A 276 8.66 -1.19 -12.66
N ASP A 277 7.86 -0.48 -11.89
CA ASP A 277 6.41 -0.42 -12.08
C ASP A 277 6.03 0.68 -13.05
N ILE A 278 6.49 0.53 -14.29
CA ILE A 278 6.52 1.59 -15.32
C ILE A 278 5.17 2.25 -15.66
N LEU A 279 4.05 1.67 -15.22
CA LEU A 279 2.72 2.23 -15.46
C LEU A 279 2.23 3.14 -14.32
N ASN A 280 2.95 3.18 -13.20
CA ASN A 280 2.65 4.07 -12.08
C ASN A 280 3.12 5.50 -12.38
N VAL A 281 2.62 6.49 -11.63
CA VAL A 281 3.04 7.89 -11.77
C VAL A 281 4.56 7.99 -11.55
N PRO A 282 5.36 8.49 -12.52
CA PRO A 282 6.82 8.47 -12.48
C PRO A 282 7.49 9.26 -11.35
N PHE A 283 6.99 10.46 -11.06
CA PHE A 283 7.45 11.30 -9.94
C PHE A 283 6.65 11.02 -8.65
N GLY A 284 5.59 10.22 -8.77
CA GLY A 284 4.73 9.86 -7.68
C GLY A 284 5.28 8.67 -6.90
N TRP A 285 4.76 8.45 -5.69
CA TRP A 285 5.22 7.36 -4.84
C TRP A 285 4.25 6.18 -4.84
N CYS A 286 4.77 5.04 -4.43
CA CYS A 286 4.03 3.84 -4.09
C CYS A 286 4.46 3.41 -2.70
N ALA A 287 3.52 2.89 -1.93
CA ALA A 287 3.78 2.36 -0.60
C ALA A 287 3.98 0.84 -0.68
N VAL A 288 4.96 0.33 0.05
CA VAL A 288 5.17 -1.10 0.25
C VAL A 288 5.29 -1.34 1.74
N THR A 289 4.45 -2.22 2.30
CA THR A 289 4.55 -2.69 3.68
C THR A 289 4.98 -4.14 3.67
N ALA A 290 6.10 -4.45 4.34
CA ALA A 290 6.58 -5.82 4.52
C ALA A 290 5.82 -6.52 5.65
N MET A 291 5.58 -7.81 5.49
CA MET A 291 4.85 -8.63 6.46
C MET A 291 5.36 -10.08 6.45
N GLY A 292 5.12 -10.79 7.55
CA GLY A 292 5.59 -12.16 7.79
C GLY A 292 6.67 -12.29 8.87
N GLU A 293 7.10 -13.52 9.10
CA GLU A 293 8.03 -13.93 10.15
C GLU A 293 9.38 -14.27 9.52
N PHE A 294 10.33 -13.33 9.59
CA PHE A 294 11.67 -13.49 9.01
C PHE A 294 12.67 -12.58 9.72
N ASP A 295 13.94 -12.96 9.71
CA ASP A 295 15.05 -12.12 10.13
C ASP A 295 15.46 -11.17 8.99
N HIS A 296 15.02 -9.92 9.12
CA HIS A 296 15.31 -8.82 8.21
C HIS A 296 16.80 -8.48 8.08
N ARG A 297 17.65 -8.97 8.99
CA ARG A 297 19.11 -8.76 8.96
C ARG A 297 19.84 -9.79 8.11
N THR A 298 19.20 -10.92 7.81
CA THR A 298 19.81 -12.01 7.01
C THR A 298 19.06 -12.25 5.70
N GLY A 299 17.77 -11.93 5.62
CA GLY A 299 16.93 -12.13 4.45
C GLY A 299 15.93 -11.00 4.21
N GLY A 300 15.16 -11.09 3.12
CA GLY A 300 13.99 -10.22 2.89
C GLY A 300 14.27 -8.72 2.65
N HIS A 301 15.53 -8.31 2.58
CA HIS A 301 15.96 -6.92 2.35
C HIS A 301 15.36 -6.35 1.08
N LEU A 302 15.08 -5.05 1.10
CA LEU A 302 14.71 -4.29 -0.09
C LEU A 302 15.96 -3.82 -0.82
N VAL A 303 15.99 -3.95 -2.13
CA VAL A 303 17.08 -3.45 -2.98
C VAL A 303 16.56 -2.27 -3.79
N LEU A 304 17.24 -1.13 -3.71
CA LEU A 304 16.98 0.07 -4.52
C LEU A 304 18.16 0.25 -5.47
N TRP A 305 17.98 -0.22 -6.70
CA TRP A 305 19.09 -0.45 -7.64
C TRP A 305 19.73 0.83 -8.16
N ASP A 306 18.93 1.85 -8.46
CA ASP A 306 19.41 3.15 -8.95
C ASP A 306 20.09 3.98 -7.87
N LEU A 307 19.87 3.62 -6.60
CA LEU A 307 20.49 4.26 -5.43
C LEU A 307 21.67 3.46 -4.86
N GLU A 308 21.91 2.27 -5.40
CA GLU A 308 22.92 1.31 -4.91
C GLU A 308 22.77 1.03 -3.40
N LEU A 309 21.51 0.93 -2.93
CA LEU A 309 21.16 0.63 -1.53
C LEU A 309 20.56 -0.76 -1.39
N VAL A 310 20.93 -1.45 -0.30
CA VAL A 310 20.25 -2.64 0.21
C VAL A 310 19.81 -2.38 1.64
N VAL A 311 18.50 -2.42 1.89
CA VAL A 311 17.89 -1.98 3.15
C VAL A 311 17.38 -3.19 3.92
N GLU A 312 17.81 -3.33 5.17
CA GLU A 312 17.16 -4.24 6.13
C GLU A 312 15.70 -3.82 6.26
N PHE A 313 14.75 -4.65 5.83
CA PHE A 313 13.35 -4.25 5.70
C PHE A 313 12.43 -5.14 6.54
N PRO A 314 12.17 -4.78 7.80
CA PRO A 314 11.49 -5.64 8.76
C PRO A 314 9.98 -5.72 8.57
N HIS A 315 9.40 -6.73 9.21
CA HIS A 315 7.97 -6.88 9.39
C HIS A 315 7.30 -5.59 9.91
N ALA A 316 6.13 -5.27 9.36
CA ALA A 316 5.31 -4.10 9.67
C ALA A 316 5.93 -2.74 9.30
N ALA A 317 7.13 -2.71 8.73
CA ALA A 317 7.69 -1.46 8.22
C ALA A 317 7.12 -1.13 6.83
N THR A 318 6.99 0.16 6.55
CA THR A 318 6.54 0.70 5.27
C THR A 318 7.63 1.56 4.63
N ILE A 319 7.81 1.43 3.32
CA ILE A 319 8.59 2.36 2.49
C ILE A 319 7.66 3.05 1.49
N LEU A 320 7.94 4.33 1.21
CA LEU A 320 7.38 5.05 0.07
C LEU A 320 8.51 5.32 -0.93
N LEU A 321 8.33 4.93 -2.19
CA LEU A 321 9.32 5.13 -3.25
C LEU A 321 8.66 5.38 -4.61
N PRO A 322 9.34 6.04 -5.56
CA PRO A 322 8.88 6.19 -6.93
C PRO A 322 9.14 4.90 -7.72
N SER A 323 8.28 3.90 -7.48
CA SER A 323 8.41 2.53 -8.02
C SER A 323 8.48 2.44 -9.55
N ALA A 324 7.99 3.47 -10.25
CA ALA A 324 8.04 3.54 -11.69
C ALA A 324 9.45 3.86 -12.21
N THR A 325 10.18 4.73 -11.53
CA THR A 325 11.48 5.25 -11.98
C THR A 325 12.66 4.64 -11.24
N ILE A 326 12.50 4.25 -9.97
CA ILE A 326 13.51 3.51 -9.21
C ILE A 326 13.27 2.01 -9.36
N ALA A 327 14.21 1.33 -9.99
CA ALA A 327 14.24 -0.11 -10.07
C ALA A 327 14.44 -0.72 -8.69
N HIS A 328 13.62 -1.70 -8.35
CA HIS A 328 13.61 -2.30 -7.02
C HIS A 328 13.37 -3.81 -7.09
N SER A 329 13.77 -4.48 -6.02
CA SER A 329 13.48 -5.89 -5.75
C SER A 329 13.61 -6.19 -4.27
N ASN A 330 13.49 -7.46 -3.89
CA ASN A 330 13.88 -7.92 -2.57
C ASN A 330 14.64 -9.24 -2.63
N ILE A 331 15.54 -9.46 -1.69
CA ILE A 331 16.28 -10.73 -1.61
C ILE A 331 15.39 -11.84 -0.99
N PRO A 332 15.70 -13.13 -1.23
CA PRO A 332 15.01 -14.23 -0.58
C PRO A 332 15.10 -14.16 0.95
N VAL A 333 14.10 -14.72 1.63
CA VAL A 333 14.17 -15.04 3.06
C VAL A 333 14.73 -16.45 3.26
N GLY A 334 15.15 -16.78 4.48
CA GLY A 334 15.63 -18.10 4.87
C GLY A 334 14.62 -19.22 4.61
N VAL A 335 15.04 -20.49 4.67
CA VAL A 335 14.24 -21.64 4.25
C VAL A 335 12.96 -21.85 5.06
N ASP A 336 12.97 -21.51 6.36
CA ASP A 336 11.82 -21.68 7.26
C ASP A 336 11.04 -20.37 7.51
N GLU A 337 11.47 -19.27 6.88
CA GLU A 337 10.90 -17.94 7.11
C GLU A 337 9.72 -17.61 6.18
N MET A 338 8.86 -16.68 6.56
CA MET A 338 7.72 -16.30 5.74
C MET A 338 7.70 -14.81 5.47
N ARG A 339 7.46 -14.42 4.22
CA ARG A 339 7.34 -13.03 3.79
C ARG A 339 6.24 -12.85 2.76
N GLY A 340 5.42 -11.84 2.99
CA GLY A 340 4.47 -11.26 2.04
C GLY A 340 4.70 -9.75 1.92
N SER A 341 3.84 -9.09 1.14
CA SER A 341 3.77 -7.63 1.17
C SER A 341 2.41 -7.13 0.75
N PHE A 342 2.04 -5.98 1.30
CA PHE A 342 0.92 -5.16 0.86
C PHE A 342 1.46 -3.91 0.19
N THR A 343 0.88 -3.52 -0.94
CA THR A 343 1.33 -2.35 -1.69
C THR A 343 0.17 -1.46 -2.07
N GLN A 344 0.43 -0.15 -2.16
CA GLN A 344 -0.51 0.83 -2.68
C GLN A 344 0.17 1.69 -3.75
N TYR A 345 -0.54 1.98 -4.84
CA TYR A 345 0.01 2.68 -5.99
C TYR A 345 -1.10 3.37 -6.80
N THR A 346 -0.69 4.25 -7.71
CA THR A 346 -1.58 4.92 -8.64
C THR A 346 -1.01 4.81 -10.06
N PRO A 347 -1.74 4.20 -11.01
CA PRO A 347 -1.37 4.21 -12.43
C PRO A 347 -1.38 5.63 -13.00
N GLY A 348 -0.32 6.03 -13.69
CA GLY A 348 -0.24 7.35 -14.33
C GLY A 348 -1.24 7.53 -15.48
N GLY A 349 -1.78 6.43 -16.03
CA GLY A 349 -2.90 6.48 -16.97
C GLY A 349 -4.14 7.19 -16.39
N LEU A 350 -4.46 6.99 -15.10
CA LEU A 350 -5.60 7.65 -14.47
C LEU A 350 -5.39 9.16 -14.39
N ILE A 351 -4.17 9.58 -14.04
CA ILE A 351 -3.77 10.99 -14.02
C ILE A 351 -3.93 11.58 -15.43
N ARG A 352 -3.44 10.89 -16.47
CA ARG A 352 -3.58 11.33 -17.87
C ARG A 352 -5.04 11.50 -18.28
N TYR A 353 -5.90 10.59 -17.88
CA TYR A 353 -7.32 10.66 -18.21
C TYR A 353 -7.97 11.91 -17.59
N VAL A 354 -7.65 12.23 -16.33
CA VAL A 354 -8.13 13.44 -15.66
C VAL A 354 -7.56 14.69 -16.33
N ASP A 355 -6.27 14.73 -16.62
CA ASP A 355 -5.61 15.87 -17.30
C ASP A 355 -6.18 16.14 -18.70
N ASN A 356 -6.58 15.09 -19.43
CA ASN A 356 -7.25 15.21 -20.73
C ASN A 356 -8.72 15.63 -20.61
N GLY A 357 -9.21 16.00 -19.43
CA GLY A 357 -10.60 16.37 -19.20
C GLY A 357 -11.55 15.18 -19.31
N PHE A 358 -11.14 14.00 -18.82
CA PHE A 358 -11.91 12.75 -18.83
C PHE A 358 -12.18 12.19 -20.22
N ARG A 359 -11.18 12.27 -21.10
CA ARG A 359 -11.22 11.78 -22.49
C ARG A 359 -9.98 10.97 -22.81
N THR A 360 -10.09 10.07 -23.77
CA THR A 360 -8.91 9.49 -24.42
C THR A 360 -8.14 10.58 -25.16
N GLU A 361 -6.87 10.32 -25.47
CA GLU A 361 -6.05 11.27 -26.22
C GLU A 361 -6.61 11.49 -27.65
N GLY A 362 -7.19 10.46 -28.27
CA GLY A 362 -7.86 10.56 -29.58
C GLY A 362 -9.14 11.40 -29.51
N GLU A 363 -10.02 11.13 -28.54
CA GLU A 363 -11.24 11.95 -28.34
C GLU A 363 -10.90 13.41 -28.08
N LEU A 364 -9.88 13.69 -27.25
CA LEU A 364 -9.42 15.05 -27.02
C LEU A 364 -8.92 15.73 -28.30
N GLN A 365 -8.14 15.01 -29.12
CA GLN A 365 -7.63 15.53 -30.39
C GLN A 365 -8.74 15.83 -31.40
N GLU A 366 -9.79 15.01 -31.44
CA GLU A 366 -10.94 15.18 -32.33
C GLU A 366 -11.88 16.28 -31.85
N GLU A 367 -12.21 16.32 -30.56
CA GLU A 367 -13.20 17.25 -29.98
C GLU A 367 -12.63 18.63 -29.67
N ASP A 368 -11.36 18.72 -29.25
CA ASP A 368 -10.69 19.96 -28.87
C ASP A 368 -9.21 19.97 -29.30
N PRO A 369 -8.93 20.15 -30.61
CA PRO A 369 -7.57 20.16 -31.15
C PRO A 369 -6.65 21.21 -30.52
N ALA A 370 -7.21 22.35 -30.08
CA ALA A 370 -6.46 23.44 -29.47
C ALA A 370 -5.96 23.03 -28.08
N GLU A 371 -6.83 22.46 -27.24
CA GLU A 371 -6.44 21.94 -25.93
C GLU A 371 -5.50 20.74 -26.06
N TYR A 372 -5.72 19.87 -27.05
CA TYR A 372 -4.77 18.79 -27.37
C TYR A 372 -3.37 19.33 -27.66
N ALA A 373 -3.25 20.33 -28.53
CA ALA A 373 -1.96 20.94 -28.86
C ALA A 373 -1.29 21.59 -27.62
N ARG A 374 -2.09 22.25 -26.77
CA ARG A 374 -1.60 22.83 -25.50
C ARG A 374 -1.06 21.76 -24.55
N LEU A 375 -1.81 20.67 -24.34
CA LEU A 375 -1.40 19.57 -23.46
C LEU A 375 -0.21 18.79 -24.04
N LEU A 376 -0.14 18.64 -25.37
CA LEU A 376 1.00 18.04 -26.07
C LEU A 376 2.28 18.85 -25.84
N ALA A 377 2.22 20.19 -25.88
CA ALA A 377 3.35 21.06 -25.56
C ALA A 377 3.80 20.90 -24.10
N LEU A 378 2.84 20.79 -23.16
CA LEU A 378 3.15 20.56 -21.73
C LEU A 378 3.79 19.20 -21.44
N LYS A 379 3.64 18.20 -22.32
CA LYS A 379 4.31 16.90 -22.13
C LYS A 379 5.85 17.03 -22.06
N ALA A 380 6.43 18.07 -22.66
CA ALA A 380 7.87 18.31 -22.64
C ALA A 380 8.39 18.75 -21.26
N THR A 381 7.61 19.51 -20.49
CA THR A 381 8.01 20.08 -19.19
C THR A 381 7.38 19.36 -17.99
N ARG A 382 6.61 18.32 -18.26
CA ARG A 382 5.85 17.61 -17.22
C ARG A 382 6.74 16.86 -16.24
N TRP A 383 7.90 16.41 -16.68
CA TRP A 383 8.87 15.79 -15.79
C TRP A 383 9.43 16.81 -14.80
N ASP A 384 9.79 18.00 -15.28
CA ASP A 384 10.26 19.12 -14.46
C ASP A 384 9.20 19.54 -13.44
N MET A 385 7.94 19.64 -13.86
CA MET A 385 6.82 19.87 -12.96
C MET A 385 6.77 18.80 -11.87
N GLY A 386 6.81 17.51 -12.24
CA GLY A 386 6.77 16.41 -11.29
C GLY A 386 7.91 16.44 -10.27
N ILE A 387 9.13 16.73 -10.73
CA ILE A 387 10.30 16.86 -9.87
C ILE A 387 10.20 18.09 -8.95
N SER A 388 9.64 19.21 -9.42
CA SER A 388 9.42 20.41 -8.60
C SER A 388 8.42 20.21 -7.45
N LEU A 389 7.62 19.14 -7.50
CA LEU A 389 6.71 18.76 -6.41
C LEU A 389 7.41 18.00 -5.28
N LEU A 390 8.63 17.48 -5.50
CA LEU A 390 9.40 16.87 -4.42
C LEU A 390 9.79 17.95 -3.40
N SER A 391 9.76 17.59 -2.13
CA SER A 391 10.14 18.51 -1.04
C SER A 391 11.59 18.28 -0.66
N THR A 392 12.31 19.34 -0.27
CA THR A 392 13.59 19.19 0.43
C THR A 392 13.34 18.95 1.92
N VAL A 393 14.35 18.46 2.65
CA VAL A 393 14.22 18.29 4.11
C VAL A 393 14.01 19.65 4.80
N GLU A 394 14.71 20.69 4.33
CA GLU A 394 14.55 22.07 4.77
C GLU A 394 13.12 22.58 4.56
N GLU A 395 12.53 22.42 3.37
CA GLU A 395 11.14 22.83 3.10
C GLU A 395 10.13 22.13 4.03
N LEU A 396 10.38 20.85 4.38
CA LEU A 396 9.55 20.11 5.32
C LEU A 396 9.70 20.62 6.76
N LEU A 397 10.89 21.11 7.12
CA LEU A 397 11.18 21.70 8.42
C LEU A 397 10.63 23.13 8.54
N GLU A 398 10.64 23.92 7.47
CA GLU A 398 10.10 25.29 7.45
C GLU A 398 8.57 25.33 7.48
N ALA A 399 7.90 24.29 6.99
CA ALA A 399 6.44 24.18 7.00
C ALA A 399 5.85 23.89 8.41
N LEU A 400 6.67 23.88 9.46
CA LEU A 400 6.36 23.57 10.86
C LEU A 400 6.08 24.77 11.75
#